data_AF-A0A5C6HPC9-F1
#
_entry.id   AF-A0A5C6HPC9-F1
#
_cell.length_a   1.000
_cell.length_b   1.000
_cell.length_c   1.000
_cell.angle_alpha   90.00
_cell.angle_beta   90.00
_cell.angle_gamma   90.00
#
_symmetry.space_group_name_H-M   'P 1'
#
loop_
_entity.id
_entity.type
_entity.pdbx_description
1 polymer ?
#
loop_
_entity_poly.entity_id
_entity_poly.type
_entity_poly.pdbx_seq_one_letter_code
_entity_poly.pdbx_strand_id
1 'polypeptide(L)' 'MQQNEEIRELSYKLHWGLELAEQRLLEETAARNGSLCVATPDGRIISVSAKELLRDREINTSIRQIVID' A
#
# COMPACT_ATOMS: atom_id res chain seq x y z
N MET A 1 19.74 2.16 25.29
CA MET A 1 19.98 2.58 23.89
C MET A 1 19.77 1.45 22.88
N GLN A 2 19.78 0.17 23.27
CA GLN A 2 19.57 -0.98 22.35
C GLN A 2 18.08 -1.27 22.03
N GLN A 3 17.19 -1.19 23.02
CA GLN A 3 15.73 -1.40 22.81
C GLN A 3 15.11 -0.45 21.77
N ASN A 4 15.58 0.80 21.68
CA ASN A 4 15.08 1.74 20.69
C ASN A 4 15.50 1.36 19.26
N GLU A 5 16.63 0.68 19.09
CA GLU A 5 17.10 0.23 17.78
C GLU A 5 16.32 -1.01 17.32
N GLU A 6 16.12 -1.97 18.21
CA GLU A 6 15.30 -3.16 17.95
C GLU A 6 13.85 -2.79 17.58
N ILE A 7 13.25 -1.82 18.28
CA ILE A 7 11.89 -1.33 17.96
C ILE A 7 11.87 -0.65 16.58
N ARG A 8 12.91 0.12 16.23
CA ARG A 8 13.00 0.77 14.90
C ARG A 8 13.16 -0.26 13.80
N GLU A 9 14.01 -1.26 13.98
CA GLU A 9 14.22 -2.33 13.02
C GLU A 9 12.94 -3.16 12.84
N LEU A 10 12.25 -3.49 13.93
CA LEU A 10 10.95 -4.17 13.88
C LEU A 10 9.92 -3.33 13.13
N SER A 11 9.82 -2.03 13.43
CA SER A 11 8.87 -1.13 12.76
C SER A 11 9.14 -1.05 11.26
N TYR A 12 10.43 -0.99 10.87
CA TYR A 12 10.83 -1.00 9.45
C TYR A 12 10.41 -2.29 8.76
N LYS A 13 10.71 -3.46 9.35
CA LYS A 13 10.34 -4.76 8.80
C LYS A 13 8.82 -4.93 8.68
N LEU A 14 8.06 -4.46 9.67
CA LEU A 14 6.61 -4.49 9.65
C LEU A 14 6.04 -3.59 8.55
N HIS A 15 6.53 -2.35 8.45
CA HIS A 15 6.10 -1.43 7.41
C HIS A 15 6.34 -2.01 6.01
N TRP A 16 7.57 -2.49 5.76
CA TRP A 16 7.93 -3.13 4.50
C TRP A 16 7.07 -4.37 4.21
N GLY A 17 6.87 -5.24 5.20
CA GLY A 17 6.06 -6.43 5.05
C GLY A 17 4.59 -6.14 4.74
N LEU A 18 4.02 -5.10 5.38
CA LEU A 18 2.66 -4.65 5.12
C LEU A 18 2.51 -4.03 3.73
N GLU A 19 3.46 -3.19 3.32
CA GLU A 19 3.47 -2.59 1.99
C GLU A 19 3.53 -3.66 0.89
N LEU A 20 4.40 -4.65 1.06
CA LEU A 20 4.52 -5.77 0.14
C LEU A 20 3.25 -6.63 0.08
N ALA A 21 2.63 -6.90 1.24
CA ALA A 21 1.39 -7.67 1.31
C ALA A 21 0.23 -6.94 0.61
N GLU A 22 0.12 -5.63 0.82
CA GLU A 22 -0.90 -4.79 0.19
C GLU A 22 -0.71 -4.73 -1.34
N GLN A 23 0.53 -4.56 -1.81
CA GLN A 23 0.85 -4.56 -3.24
C GLN A 23 0.41 -5.88 -3.89
N ARG A 24 0.79 -7.02 -3.30
CA ARG A 24 0.44 -8.34 -3.84
C ARG A 24 -1.06 -8.60 -3.84
N LEU A 25 -1.76 -8.24 -2.77
CA LEU A 25 -3.21 -8.33 -2.70
C LEU A 25 -3.87 -7.55 -3.84
N LEU A 26 -3.39 -6.33 -4.08
CA LEU A 26 -3.91 -5.45 -5.12
C LEU A 26 -3.66 -6.01 -6.53
N GLU A 27 -2.45 -6.48 -6.81
CA GLU A 27 -2.07 -7.12 -8.07
C GLU A 27 -2.91 -8.37 -8.37
N GLU A 28 -3.03 -9.29 -7.40
CA GLU A 28 -3.80 -10.53 -7.56
C GLU A 28 -5.29 -10.24 -7.77
N THR A 29 -5.84 -9.26 -7.05
CA THR A 29 -7.25 -8.86 -7.20
C THR A 29 -7.48 -8.19 -8.56
N ALA A 30 -6.55 -7.33 -9.01
CA ALA A 30 -6.61 -6.69 -10.31
C ALA A 30 -6.52 -7.71 -11.46
N ALA A 31 -5.66 -8.72 -11.35
CA ALA A 31 -5.51 -9.79 -12.32
C ALA A 31 -6.81 -10.58 -12.54
N ARG A 32 -7.64 -10.69 -11.49
CA ARG A 32 -8.96 -11.35 -11.52
C ARG A 32 -10.11 -10.40 -11.90
N ASN A 33 -9.83 -9.16 -12.29
CA ASN A 33 -10.82 -8.09 -12.49
C ASN A 33 -11.70 -7.84 -11.24
N GLY A 34 -11.15 -8.05 -10.05
CA GLY A 34 -11.84 -7.87 -8.79
C GLY A 34 -11.91 -6.40 -8.34
N SER A 35 -12.60 -6.20 -7.22
CA SER A 35 -12.71 -4.91 -6.53
C SER A 35 -12.33 -5.06 -5.06
N LEU A 36 -11.85 -3.98 -4.45
CA LEU A 36 -11.52 -3.91 -3.03
C LEU A 36 -12.42 -2.89 -2.34
N CYS A 37 -12.75 -3.16 -1.08
CA CYS A 37 -13.43 -2.21 -0.22
C CYS A 37 -12.40 -1.26 0.38
N VAL A 38 -12.60 0.04 0.20
CA VAL A 38 -11.74 1.09 0.77
C VAL A 38 -12.57 2.03 1.64
N ALA A 39 -11.96 2.50 2.73
CA ALA A 39 -12.55 3.52 3.59
C ALA A 39 -12.24 4.90 3.02
N THR A 40 -13.26 5.75 2.90
CA THR A 40 -13.10 7.16 2.53
C THR A 40 -12.80 8.01 3.77
N PRO A 41 -12.24 9.23 3.60
CA PRO A 41 -11.97 10.13 4.73
C PRO A 41 -13.21 10.51 5.55
N ASP A 42 -14.40 10.48 4.96
CA ASP A 42 -15.68 10.70 5.65
C ASP A 42 -16.24 9.42 6.32
N GLY A 43 -15.47 8.33 6.35
CA GLY A 43 -15.78 7.10 7.09
C GLY A 43 -16.71 6.13 6.37
N ARG A 44 -17.00 6.35 5.08
CA ARG A 44 -17.79 5.39 4.28
C ARG A 44 -16.90 4.29 3.75
N ILE A 45 -17.50 3.14 3.47
CA ILE A 45 -16.83 2.02 2.79
C ILE A 45 -17.38 1.97 1.36
N ILE A 46 -16.50 2.07 0.37
CA ILE A 46 -16.85 1.99 -1.04
C ILE A 46 -16.10 0.84 -1.70
N SER A 47 -16.69 0.24 -2.74
CA SER A 47 -16.02 -0.77 -3.57
C SER A 47 -15.37 -0.07 -4.77
N VAL A 48 -14.08 -0.31 -4.97
CA VAL A 48 -13.29 0.31 -6.05
C VAL A 48 -12.58 -0.77 -6.85
N SER A 49 -12.46 -0.60 -8.15
CA SER A 49 -11.73 -1.55 -9.00
C SER A 49 -10.28 -1.66 -8.56
N ALA A 50 -9.79 -2.88 -8.37
CA ALA A 50 -8.38 -3.10 -8.04
C ALA A 50 -7.44 -2.61 -9.16
N LYS A 51 -7.91 -2.60 -10.43
CA LYS A 51 -7.15 -2.05 -11.56
C LYS A 51 -7.03 -0.54 -11.54
N GLU A 52 -8.04 0.17 -11.04
CA GLU A 52 -7.98 1.64 -10.89
C GLU A 52 -7.04 2.00 -9.75
N LEU A 53 -7.21 1.34 -8.60
CA LEU A 53 -6.33 1.51 -7.44
C LEU A 53 -4.86 1.20 -7.75
N LEU A 54 -4.57 0.14 -8.53
CA LEU A 54 -3.20 -0.20 -8.91
C LEU A 54 -2.55 0.87 -9.79
N ARG A 55 -3.30 1.41 -10.76
CA ARG A 55 -2.83 2.51 -11.62
C ARG A 55 -2.52 3.78 -10.80
N ASP A 56 -3.43 4.15 -9.89
CA ASP A 56 -3.22 5.31 -9.02
C ASP A 56 -1.99 5.12 -8.12
N ARG A 57 -1.76 3.89 -7.62
CA ARG A 57 -0.58 3.56 -6.82
C ARG A 57 0.70 3.67 -7.62
N GLU A 58 0.77 3.08 -8.81
CA GLU A 58 1.95 3.17 -9.69
C GLU A 58 2.32 4.62 -10.03
N ILE A 59 1.32 5.47 -10.29
CA ILE A 59 1.53 6.90 -10.53
C ILE A 59 2.10 7.58 -9.27
N ASN A 60 1.50 7.34 -8.10
CA ASN A 60 1.95 7.96 -6.85
C ASN A 60 3.34 7.49 -6.42
N THR A 61 3.66 6.21 -6.60
CA THR A 61 5.00 5.66 -6.36
C THR A 61 6.02 6.26 -7.32
N SER A 62 5.67 6.41 -8.60
CA SER A 62 6.55 7.05 -9.59
C SER A 62 6.86 8.51 -9.23
N ILE A 63 5.86 9.26 -8.75
CA ILE A 63 6.06 10.64 -8.26
C ILE A 63 6.94 10.67 -7.02
N ARG A 64 6.74 9.75 -6.05
CA ARG A 64 7.58 9.69 -4.84
C ARG A 64 9.04 9.39 -5.17
N GLN A 65 9.32 8.52 -6.14
CA GLN A 65 10.69 8.25 -6.57
C GLN A 65 11.35 9.49 -7.18
N ILE A 66 10.64 10.24 -8.03
CA ILE A 66 11.14 11.48 -8.66
C ILE A 66 11.44 12.59 -7.64
N VAL A 67 10.70 12.64 -6.52
CA VAL A 67 10.83 13.70 -5.50
C VAL A 67 11.88 13.36 -4.43
N ILE A 68 12.29 12.09 -4.34
CA ILE A 68 13.25 11.61 -3.33
C ILE A 68 14.67 11.42 -3.90
N ASP A 69 14.84 11.44 -5.23
CA ASP A 69 16.13 11.55 -5.91
C ASP A 69 16.54 13.01 -6.18
#